data_AF-A0A819YCW5-F1
#
_entry.id   AF-A0A819YCW5-F1
#
_cell.length_a   1.000
_cell.length_b   1.000
_cell.length_c   1.000
_cell.angle_alpha   90.00
_cell.angle_beta   90.00
_cell.angle_gamma   90.00
#
_symmetry.space_group_name_H-M   'P 1'
#
loop_
_entity.id
_entity.type
_entity.pdbx_description
1 polymer ?
#
loop_
_entity_poly.entity_id
_entity_poly.type
_entity_poly.pdbx_seq_one_letter_code
_entity_poly.pdbx_strand_id
1 'polypeptide(L)' 'MISGGFLEPTTAYFGTVESQERGSLHLHLLIWLDHDMTPADLKENIQDVHFREKLKAYLEDIYQRRSR' A
#
# COMPACT_ATOMS: atom_id res chain seq x y z
N MET A 1 8.75 15.66 -3.53
CA MET A 1 7.36 15.21 -3.47
C MET A 1 7.17 14.17 -4.56
N ILE A 2 6.94 12.90 -4.20
CA ILE A 2 6.39 11.94 -5.16
C ILE A 2 4.90 12.29 -5.23
N SER A 3 4.49 12.89 -6.35
CA SER A 3 3.06 13.06 -6.68
C SER A 3 2.58 11.73 -7.25
N GLY A 4 1.50 11.16 -6.71
CA GLY A 4 0.97 9.86 -7.13
C GLY A 4 1.59 8.68 -6.39
N GLY A 5 1.16 8.46 -5.14
CA GLY A 5 1.52 7.24 -4.39
C GLY A 5 0.96 5.98 -5.05
N PHE A 6 1.49 4.79 -4.72
CA PHE A 6 0.99 3.52 -5.30
C PHE A 6 -0.51 3.29 -5.06
N LEU A 7 -1.05 3.84 -3.97
CA LEU A 7 -2.48 3.73 -3.65
C LEU A 7 -3.34 4.81 -4.30
N GLU A 8 -2.75 5.79 -4.99
CA GLU A 8 -3.48 6.88 -5.64
C GLU A 8 -3.79 6.57 -7.11
N PRO A 9 -4.98 6.96 -7.62
CA PRO A 9 -6.10 7.51 -6.85
C PRO A 9 -6.79 6.42 -6.01
N THR A 10 -7.12 6.70 -4.75
CA THR A 10 -7.95 5.80 -3.92
C THR A 10 -9.39 6.28 -4.02
N THR A 11 -10.31 5.43 -4.47
CA THR A 11 -11.74 5.78 -4.59
C THR A 11 -12.45 5.72 -3.23
N ALA A 12 -12.08 4.77 -2.38
CA ALA A 12 -12.65 4.60 -1.04
C ALA A 12 -11.74 3.74 -0.14
N TYR A 13 -11.92 3.83 1.17
CA TYR A 13 -11.27 2.94 2.14
C TYR A 13 -12.21 2.62 3.30
N PHE A 14 -12.05 1.42 3.88
CA PHE A 14 -12.71 0.97 5.10
C PHE A 14 -11.66 0.33 6.01
N GLY A 15 -11.75 0.58 7.32
CA GLY A 15 -10.83 -0.03 8.27
C GLY A 15 -11.48 -0.32 9.61
N THR A 16 -11.07 -1.41 10.24
CA THR A 16 -11.49 -1.78 11.59
C THR A 16 -10.29 -2.21 12.43
N VAL A 17 -10.37 -1.98 13.74
CA VAL A 17 -9.34 -2.36 14.70
C VAL A 17 -9.89 -3.45 15.59
N GLU A 18 -9.16 -4.56 15.72
CA GLU A 18 -9.48 -5.65 16.63
C GLU A 18 -8.34 -5.88 17.63
N SER A 19 -8.69 -6.31 18.85
CA SER A 19 -7.69 -6.76 19.82
C SER A 19 -7.33 -8.21 19.51
N GLN A 20 -6.08 -8.46 19.15
CA GLN A 20 -5.58 -9.83 19.01
C GLN A 20 -5.39 -10.50 20.38
N GLU A 21 -5.22 -11.82 20.39
CA GLU A 21 -5.08 -12.67 21.59
C GLU A 21 -3.86 -12.35 22.48
N ARG A 22 -3.10 -11.28 22.19
CA ARG A 22 -1.98 -10.78 23.00
C ARG A 22 -2.08 -9.29 23.34
N GLY A 23 -3.27 -8.69 23.19
CA GLY A 23 -3.52 -7.28 23.54
C GLY A 23 -2.94 -6.27 22.56
N SER A 24 -2.38 -6.70 21.43
CA SER A 24 -1.98 -5.83 20.34
C SER A 24 -3.17 -5.49 19.45
N LEU A 25 -3.35 -4.21 19.14
CA LEU A 25 -4.32 -3.75 18.15
C LEU A 25 -3.89 -4.18 16.75
N HIS A 26 -4.77 -4.88 16.04
CA HIS A 26 -4.59 -5.24 14.65
C HIS A 26 -5.56 -4.46 13.77
N LEU A 27 -5.03 -3.87 12.72
CA LEU A 27 -5.76 -3.03 11.79
C LEU A 27 -6.07 -3.84 10.53
N HIS A 28 -7.35 -4.14 10.32
CA HIS A 28 -7.86 -4.62 9.04
C HIS A 28 -8.20 -3.42 8.17
N LEU A 29 -7.68 -3.38 6.94
CA LEU A 29 -7.93 -2.31 5.97
C LEU A 29 -8.40 -2.90 4.65
N LEU A 30 -9.42 -2.29 4.07
CA LEU A 30 -9.91 -2.52 2.73
C LEU A 30 -9.79 -1.20 1.96
N ILE A 31 -9.09 -1.21 0.84
CA ILE A 31 -8.79 -0.02 0.03
C ILE A 31 -9.26 -0.29 -1.39
N TRP A 32 -10.08 0.60 -1.94
CA TRP A 32 -10.49 0.59 -3.33
C TRP A 32 -9.55 1.48 -4.13
N LEU A 33 -8.72 0.85 -4.95
CA LEU A 33 -7.80 1.52 -5.85
C LEU A 33 -8.51 1.86 -7.16
N ASP A 34 -8.31 3.08 -7.63
CA ASP A 34 -8.79 3.57 -8.93
C ASP A 34 -7.77 3.16 -10.02
N HIS A 35 -7.45 1.88 -10.08
CA HIS A 35 -6.69 1.31 -11.19
C HIS A 35 -7.23 -0.07 -11.55
N ASP A 36 -7.00 -0.49 -12.79
CA ASP A 36 -7.40 -1.77 -13.37
C ASP A 36 -6.38 -2.91 -13.18
N MET A 37 -5.21 -2.63 -12.60
CA MET A 37 -4.16 -3.63 -12.37
C MET A 37 -4.66 -4.77 -11.47
N THR A 38 -4.74 -5.96 -12.06
CA THR A 38 -5.12 -7.20 -11.38
C THR A 38 -3.94 -7.81 -10.62
N PRO A 39 -4.16 -8.79 -9.74
CA PRO A 39 -3.05 -9.53 -9.11
C PRO A 39 -2.11 -10.21 -10.11
N ALA A 40 -2.58 -10.54 -11.33
CA ALA A 40 -1.75 -11.09 -12.38
C ALA A 40 -0.82 -10.01 -12.97
N ASP A 41 -1.37 -8.83 -13.26
CA ASP A 41 -0.59 -7.69 -13.76
C ASP A 41 0.45 -7.24 -12.75
N LEU A 42 0.15 -7.28 -11.45
CA LEU A 42 1.13 -6.98 -10.40
C LEU A 42 2.30 -7.98 -10.41
N LYS A 43 2.02 -9.28 -10.60
CA LYS A 43 3.07 -10.32 -10.68
C LYS A 43 3.99 -10.09 -11.87
N GLU A 44 3.44 -9.63 -12.98
CA GLU A 44 4.20 -9.29 -14.18
C GLU A 44 5.03 -8.02 -13.98
N ASN A 45 4.41 -6.94 -13.47
CA ASN A 45 5.08 -5.67 -13.19
C ASN A 45 6.23 -5.80 -12.17
N ILE A 46 6.12 -6.72 -11.20
CA ILE A 46 7.21 -6.98 -10.24
C ILE A 46 8.48 -7.55 -10.92
N GLN A 47 8.39 -8.13 -12.11
CA GLN A 47 9.60 -8.59 -12.82
C GLN A 47 10.44 -7.40 -13.30
N ASP A 48 9.80 -6.27 -13.61
CA ASP A 48 10.47 -5.05 -14.02
C ASP A 48 11.26 -4.43 -12.84
N VAL A 49 12.54 -4.11 -13.09
CA VAL A 49 13.41 -3.57 -12.05
C VAL A 49 13.04 -2.13 -11.68
N HIS A 50 12.62 -1.32 -12.64
CA HIS A 50 12.28 0.08 -12.42
C HIS A 50 10.99 0.20 -11.60
N PHE A 51 10.00 -0.66 -11.89
CA PHE A 51 8.79 -0.79 -11.09
C PHE A 51 9.10 -1.17 -9.64
N ARG A 52 9.97 -2.16 -9.42
CA ARG A 52 10.39 -2.56 -8.07
C ARG A 52 11.05 -1.44 -7.30
N GLU A 53 11.94 -0.67 -7.92
CA GLU A 53 12.60 0.46 -7.25
C GLU A 53 11.61 1.57 -6.91
N LYS A 54 10.65 1.87 -7.78
CA LYS A 54 9.55 2.80 -7.46
C LYS A 54 8.70 2.31 -6.28
N LEU A 55 8.35 1.02 -6.26
CA LEU A 55 7.57 0.43 -5.18
C LEU A 55 8.33 0.50 -3.84
N LYS A 56 9.63 0.21 -3.83
CA LYS A 56 10.47 0.34 -2.63
C LYS A 56 10.50 1.79 -2.12
N ALA A 57 10.76 2.75 -3.01
CA ALA A 57 10.81 4.16 -2.66
C ALA A 57 9.46 4.64 -2.06
N TYR A 58 8.34 4.15 -2.60
CA TYR A 58 7.01 4.43 -2.06
C TYR A 58 6.82 3.84 -0.65
N LEU A 59 7.20 2.59 -0.43
CA LEU A 59 7.09 1.95 0.88
C LEU A 59 7.98 2.64 1.93
N GLU A 60 9.21 3.01 1.57
CA GLU A 60 10.12 3.75 2.44
C GLU A 60 9.56 5.12 2.84
N ASP A 61 8.93 5.86 1.93
CA ASP A 61 8.25 7.13 2.23
C ASP A 61 7.10 6.92 3.24
N ILE A 62 6.32 5.84 3.13
CA ILE A 62 5.28 5.51 4.13
C ILE A 62 5.90 5.25 5.51
N TYR A 63 6.99 4.47 5.57
CA TYR A 63 7.65 4.15 6.84
C TYR A 63 8.27 5.38 7.50
N GLN A 64 8.98 6.22 6.75
CA GLN A 64 9.62 7.42 7.30
C GLN A 64 8.59 8.45 7.81
N ARG A 65 7.41 8.53 7.18
CA ARG A 65 6.34 9.40 7.67
C ARG A 65 5.75 8.99 9.01
N ARG A 66 5.89 7.72 9.44
CA ARG A 66 5.42 7.25 10.76
C ARG A 66 6.42 7.50 11.90
N SER A 67 7.67 7.83 11.61
CA SER A 67 8.70 8.07 12.65
C SER A 67 8.92 9.56 12.97
N ARG A 68 8.02 10.44 12.51
CA ARG A 68 7.94 11.85 12.88
C ARG A 68 6.62 12.08 13.60
#